data_AF-A0A423HIQ6-F1
#
_entry.id   AF-A0A423HIQ6-F1
#
_cell.length_a   1.000
_cell.length_b   1.000
_cell.length_c   1.000
_cell.angle_alpha   90.00
_cell.angle_beta   90.00
_cell.angle_gamma   90.00
#
_symmetry.space_group_name_H-M   'P 1'
#
loop_
_entity.id
_entity.type
_entity.pdbx_description
1 polymer ?
#
loop_
_entity_poly.entity_id
_entity_poly.type
_entity_poly.pdbx_seq_one_letter_code
_entity_poly.pdbx_strand_id
1 'polypeptide(L)'
;MAHFPAIEVPKWTLSLLNNLYEIERKLALHGDPGNAGRNVEKMKDAFMSEGIFYEDPMGQPFRETRTDLEAAISGSGTENLVVADVIKPIIRVQWGHAESSRVVQKGIVVVQSKEGGV
;
A
#
# COMPACT_ATOMS: atom_id res chain seq x y z
N MET A 1 -14.46 -21.75 -14.33
CA MET A 1 -13.51 -20.86 -13.62
C MET A 1 -13.23 -19.69 -14.55
N ALA A 2 -13.47 -18.46 -14.10
CA ALA A 2 -13.14 -17.28 -14.90
C ALA A 2 -11.62 -17.24 -15.11
N HIS A 3 -11.19 -17.36 -16.36
CA HIS A 3 -9.79 -17.27 -16.73
C HIS A 3 -9.44 -15.78 -16.72
N PHE A 4 -8.98 -15.27 -15.58
CA PHE A 4 -8.46 -13.91 -15.52
C PHE A 4 -7.19 -13.88 -16.38
N PRO A 5 -7.12 -13.05 -17.44
CA PRO A 5 -5.88 -12.89 -18.18
C PRO A 5 -4.80 -12.44 -17.18
N ALA A 6 -3.61 -13.02 -17.28
CA ALA A 6 -2.47 -12.58 -16.50
C ALA A 6 -2.11 -11.17 -16.97
N ILE A 7 -2.68 -10.16 -16.32
CA ILE A 7 -2.24 -8.78 -16.49
C ILE A 7 -0.86 -8.71 -15.84
N GLU A 8 0.16 -8.70 -16.69
CA GLU A 8 1.50 -8.33 -16.27
C GLU A 8 1.52 -6.81 -16.14
N VAL A 9 1.47 -6.32 -14.89
CA VAL A 9 1.67 -4.91 -14.62
C VAL A 9 3.13 -4.58 -14.94
N PRO A 10 3.41 -3.65 -15.86
CA PRO A 10 4.78 -3.30 -16.19
C PRO A 10 5.55 -2.82 -14.95
N LYS A 11 6.83 -3.17 -14.85
CA LYS A 11 7.67 -2.79 -13.70
C LYS A 11 7.69 -1.28 -13.47
N TRP A 12 7.67 -0.48 -14.55
CA TRP A 12 7.65 0.98 -14.46
C TRP A 12 6.39 1.49 -13.75
N THR A 13 5.25 0.82 -13.92
CA THR A 13 3.99 1.18 -13.26
C THR A 13 4.10 0.99 -11.76
N LEU A 14 4.68 -0.13 -11.30
CA LEU A 14 4.94 -0.36 -9.89
C LEU A 14 5.91 0.68 -9.33
N SER A 15 6.98 0.99 -10.07
CA SER A 15 7.93 2.04 -9.67
C SER A 15 7.26 3.41 -9.53
N LEU A 16 6.36 3.79 -10.44
CA LEU A 16 5.64 5.06 -10.34
C LEU A 16 4.71 5.12 -9.14
N LEU A 17 3.93 4.07 -8.88
CA LEU A 17 3.01 4.02 -7.73
C LEU A 17 3.77 4.05 -6.39
N ASN A 18 4.92 3.37 -6.31
CA ASN A 18 5.80 3.45 -5.14
C ASN A 18 6.31 4.88 -4.90
N ASN A 19 6.76 5.57 -5.94
CA ASN A 19 7.22 6.96 -5.82
C ASN A 19 6.06 7.91 -5.49
N LEU A 20 4.88 7.69 -6.07
CA LEU A 20 3.68 8.48 -5.80
C LEU A 20 3.28 8.38 -4.33
N TYR A 21 3.27 7.16 -3.78
CA TYR A 21 3.05 6.92 -2.35
C TYR A 21 4.09 7.64 -1.48
N GLU A 22 5.37 7.58 -1.86
CA GLU A 22 6.43 8.24 -1.10
C GLU A 22 6.29 9.77 -1.11
N ILE A 23 5.87 10.35 -2.24
CA ILE A 23 5.57 11.79 -2.35
C ILE A 23 4.38 12.14 -1.44
N GLU A 24 3.29 11.38 -1.50
CA GLU A 24 2.12 11.56 -0.63
C GLU A 24 2.54 11.56 0.84
N ARG A 25 3.34 10.58 1.26
CA ARG A 25 3.85 10.47 2.64
C ARG A 25 4.71 11.67 3.03
N LYS A 26 5.61 12.12 2.14
CA LYS A 26 6.46 13.30 2.39
C LYS A 26 5.64 14.58 2.53
N LEU A 27 4.61 14.76 1.70
CA LEU A 27 3.69 15.90 1.80
C LEU A 27 2.90 15.87 3.11
N ALA A 28 2.42 14.69 3.54
CA ALA A 28 1.72 14.53 4.82
C ALA A 28 2.62 14.85 6.02
N LEU A 29 3.91 14.49 5.97
CA LEU A 29 4.86 14.69 7.06
C LEU A 29 5.42 16.11 7.13
N HIS A 30 5.72 16.74 5.98
CA HIS A 30 6.42 18.03 5.92
C HIS A 30 5.51 19.21 5.58
N GLY A 31 4.23 18.94 5.27
CA GLY A 31 3.28 19.93 4.81
C GLY A 31 3.33 20.14 3.30
N ASP A 32 2.26 20.75 2.78
CA ASP A 32 2.03 20.93 1.34
C ASP A 32 1.75 22.40 0.98
N PRO A 33 2.75 23.29 1.07
CA PRO A 33 2.57 24.73 0.80
C PRO A 33 2.26 25.03 -0.68
N GLY A 34 2.72 24.16 -1.59
CA GLY A 34 2.47 24.27 -3.02
C GLY A 34 1.15 23.63 -3.47
N ASN A 35 0.42 22.99 -2.54
CA ASN A 35 -0.80 22.24 -2.82
C ASN A 35 -0.59 21.13 -3.89
N ALA A 36 0.59 20.51 -3.89
CA ALA A 36 0.97 19.40 -4.76
C ALA A 36 0.18 18.12 -4.46
N GLY A 37 -0.41 18.00 -3.27
CA GLY A 37 -1.31 16.91 -2.90
C GLY A 37 -2.50 16.80 -3.87
N ARG A 38 -2.98 17.91 -4.42
CA ARG A 38 -4.00 17.87 -5.49
C ARG A 38 -3.49 17.21 -6.78
N ASN A 39 -2.21 17.34 -7.09
CA ASN A 39 -1.61 16.65 -8.24
C ASN A 39 -1.46 15.15 -7.96
N VAL A 40 -1.08 14.79 -6.73
CA VAL A 40 -1.01 13.40 -6.28
C VAL A 40 -2.37 12.71 -6.40
N GLU A 41 -3.44 13.33 -5.91
CA GLU A 41 -4.80 12.77 -6.02
C GLU A 41 -5.22 12.58 -7.49
N LYS A 42 -4.96 13.56 -8.37
CA LYS A 42 -5.23 13.40 -9.81
C LYS A 42 -4.46 12.24 -10.45
N MET A 43 -3.21 11.99 -10.02
CA MET A 43 -2.44 10.84 -10.49
C MET A 43 -3.04 9.53 -9.98
N LYS A 44 -3.48 9.49 -8.70
CA LYS A 44 -4.17 8.33 -8.12
C LYS A 44 -5.46 8.02 -8.87
N ASP A 45 -6.27 9.04 -9.18
CA ASP A 45 -7.49 8.91 -9.96
C ASP A 45 -7.22 8.34 -11.36
N ALA A 46 -6.16 8.80 -12.03
CA ALA A 46 -5.77 8.30 -13.34
C ALA A 46 -5.30 6.84 -13.32
N PHE A 47 -4.61 6.40 -12.26
CA PHE A 47 -4.30 4.97 -12.11
C PHE A 47 -5.56 4.16 -11.77
N MET A 48 -6.43 4.70 -10.94
CA MET A 48 -7.67 4.04 -10.53
C MET A 48 -8.64 3.85 -11.70
N SER A 49 -8.70 4.79 -12.66
CA SER A 49 -9.48 4.61 -13.89
C SER A 49 -8.97 3.47 -14.77
N GLU A 50 -7.69 3.15 -14.67
CA GLU A 50 -7.07 1.97 -15.30
C GLU A 50 -7.17 0.71 -14.41
N GLY A 51 -7.86 0.81 -13.27
CA GLY A 51 -8.05 -0.28 -12.31
C GLY A 51 -6.81 -0.60 -11.48
N ILE A 52 -5.81 0.29 -11.41
CA ILE A 52 -4.59 0.08 -10.62
C ILE A 52 -4.57 1.08 -9.46
N PHE A 53 -4.32 0.60 -8.25
CA PHE A 53 -4.27 1.48 -7.09
C PHE A 53 -3.36 0.91 -6.00
N TYR A 54 -3.02 1.73 -5.02
CA TYR A 54 -2.30 1.30 -3.85
C TYR A 54 -3.12 1.51 -2.57
N GLU A 55 -2.85 0.70 -1.57
CA GLU A 55 -3.42 0.78 -0.23
C GLU A 55 -2.29 1.00 0.77
N ASP A 56 -2.49 1.93 1.71
CA ASP A 56 -1.59 2.14 2.84
C ASP A 56 -2.03 1.27 4.03
N PRO A 57 -1.24 0.25 4.42
CA PRO A 57 -1.55 -0.60 5.57
C PRO A 57 -1.19 0.02 6.93
N MET A 58 -0.71 1.27 6.99
CA MET A 58 -0.30 1.95 8.22
C MET A 58 -1.37 1.85 9.32
N GLY A 59 -0.94 1.47 10.53
CA GLY A 59 -1.83 1.34 11.69
C GLY A 59 -2.77 0.12 11.65
N GLN A 60 -2.79 -0.67 10.59
CA GLN A 60 -3.59 -1.88 10.53
C GLN A 60 -2.98 -3.01 11.37
N PRO A 61 -3.81 -3.90 11.95
CA PRO A 61 -3.31 -5.09 12.61
C PRO A 61 -2.60 -6.01 11.62
N PHE A 62 -1.50 -6.60 12.06
CA PHE A 62 -0.75 -7.60 11.33
C PHE A 62 -1.05 -9.00 11.89
N ARG A 63 -1.24 -9.95 10.97
CA ARG A 63 -1.36 -11.39 11.26
C ARG A 63 -0.54 -12.12 10.21
N GLU A 64 0.11 -13.22 10.59
CA GLU A 64 0.94 -14.02 9.66
C GLU A 64 0.14 -14.60 8.49
N THR A 65 -1.18 -14.72 8.63
CA THR A 65 -2.08 -15.17 7.56
C THR A 65 -2.34 -14.11 6.49
N ARG A 66 -1.90 -12.86 6.67
CA ARG A 66 -1.97 -11.81 5.66
C ARG A 66 -1.04 -12.15 4.50
N THR A 67 -1.62 -12.33 3.32
CA THR A 67 -0.87 -12.68 2.10
C THR A 67 -0.48 -11.45 1.27
N ASP A 68 -1.00 -10.28 1.63
CA ASP A 68 -0.80 -8.99 0.97
C ASP A 68 0.40 -8.21 1.52
N LEU A 69 1.03 -8.66 2.60
CA LEU A 69 2.15 -8.00 3.28
C LEU A 69 3.40 -8.89 3.37
N GLU A 70 4.56 -8.25 3.34
CA GLU A 70 5.85 -8.74 3.80
C GLU A 70 6.28 -7.86 4.98
N ALA A 71 6.39 -8.46 6.17
CA ALA A 71 6.63 -7.72 7.40
C ALA A 71 7.99 -8.04 8.01
N ALA A 72 8.70 -7.01 8.45
CA ALA A 72 9.80 -7.12 9.39
C ALA A 72 9.29 -6.79 10.80
N ILE A 73 9.51 -7.69 11.76
CA ILE A 73 9.13 -7.47 13.16
C ILE A 73 10.23 -6.62 13.82
N SER A 74 9.82 -5.51 14.42
CA SER A 74 10.67 -4.69 15.28
C SER A 74 10.35 -4.96 16.75
N GLY A 75 11.38 -5.06 17.59
CA GLY A 75 11.25 -5.38 19.01
C GLY A 75 11.23 -6.88 19.32
N SER A 76 10.88 -7.23 20.56
CA SER A 76 10.88 -8.63 21.06
C SER A 76 9.50 -9.29 21.10
N GLY A 77 8.42 -8.51 21.00
CA GLY A 77 7.04 -9.02 21.05
C GLY A 77 6.54 -9.49 19.69
N THR A 78 5.96 -10.68 19.64
CA THR A 78 5.36 -11.29 18.43
C THR A 78 3.83 -11.29 18.46
N GLU A 79 3.23 -10.76 19.53
CA GLU A 79 1.78 -10.71 19.72
C GLU A 79 1.23 -9.30 19.47
N ASN A 80 -0.05 -9.20 19.12
CA ASN A 80 -0.74 -7.91 18.89
C ASN A 80 0.02 -6.96 17.96
N LEU A 81 0.64 -7.53 16.92
CA LEU A 81 1.43 -6.77 15.95
C LEU A 81 0.56 -5.80 15.18
N VAL A 82 1.05 -4.58 15.02
CA VAL A 82 0.43 -3.51 14.22
C VAL A 82 1.49 -2.94 13.28
N VAL A 83 1.07 -2.57 12.08
CA VAL A 83 1.92 -1.87 11.11
C VAL A 83 2.32 -0.51 11.68
N ALA A 84 3.61 -0.36 11.97
CA ALA A 84 4.22 0.83 12.56
C ALA A 84 4.86 1.74 11.51
N ASP A 85 5.35 1.15 10.43
CA ASP A 85 5.91 1.88 9.30
C ASP A 85 5.67 1.12 8.00
N VAL A 86 5.54 1.88 6.92
CA VAL A 86 5.24 1.37 5.58
C VAL A 86 6.34 1.80 4.62
N ILE A 87 7.17 0.82 4.24
CA ILE A 87 8.29 1.00 3.32
C ILE A 87 7.78 1.01 1.88
N LYS A 88 6.87 0.10 1.55
CA LYS A 88 6.15 0.07 0.26
C LYS A 88 4.67 -0.21 0.48
N PRO A 89 3.77 0.42 -0.28
CA PRO A 89 2.35 0.16 -0.17
C PRO A 89 1.98 -1.16 -0.83
N ILE A 90 0.77 -1.65 -0.54
CA ILE A 90 0.18 -2.78 -1.27
C ILE A 90 -0.31 -2.23 -2.60
N ILE A 91 0.08 -2.82 -3.73
CA ILE A 91 -0.45 -2.44 -5.06
C ILE A 91 -1.40 -3.51 -5.55
N ARG A 92 -2.59 -3.09 -5.99
CA ARG A 92 -3.67 -3.98 -6.43
C ARG A 92 -4.18 -3.58 -7.81
N VAL A 93 -4.72 -4.58 -8.51
CA VAL A 93 -5.41 -4.40 -9.78
C VAL A 93 -6.84 -4.92 -9.69
N GLN A 94 -7.79 -4.16 -10.21
CA GLN A 94 -9.20 -4.48 -10.29
C GLN A 94 -9.62 -4.57 -11.76
N TRP A 95 -10.36 -5.63 -12.11
CA TRP A 95 -10.82 -5.83 -13.48
C TRP A 95 -12.17 -5.16 -13.71
N GLY A 96 -12.19 -4.08 -14.51
CA GLY A 96 -13.43 -3.39 -14.85
C GLY A 96 -14.24 -3.02 -13.58
N HIS A 97 -15.50 -3.45 -13.52
CA HIS A 97 -16.37 -3.24 -12.35
C HIS A 97 -16.42 -4.44 -11.39
N ALA A 98 -15.44 -5.34 -11.43
CA ALA A 98 -15.41 -6.49 -10.54
C ALA A 98 -15.26 -6.06 -9.08
N GLU A 99 -16.02 -6.64 -8.15
CA GLU A 99 -15.90 -6.35 -6.71
C GLU A 99 -14.58 -6.84 -6.08
N SER A 100 -13.82 -7.65 -6.82
CA SER A 100 -12.57 -8.23 -6.35
C SER A 100 -11.36 -7.62 -7.05
N SER A 101 -10.31 -7.41 -6.27
CA SER A 101 -9.00 -6.95 -6.74
C SER A 101 -7.93 -7.98 -6.40
N ARG A 102 -6.83 -7.97 -7.17
CA ARG A 102 -5.68 -8.86 -7.02
C ARG A 102 -4.46 -8.07 -6.57
N VAL A 103 -3.72 -8.60 -5.59
CA VAL A 103 -2.41 -8.05 -5.20
C VAL A 103 -1.38 -8.32 -6.29
N VAL A 104 -0.73 -7.27 -6.78
CA VAL A 104 0.38 -7.31 -7.76
C VAL A 104 1.72 -6.89 -7.15
N GLN A 105 1.69 -6.18 -6.02
CA GLN A 105 2.84 -5.95 -5.16
C GLN A 105 2.40 -6.06 -3.70
N LYS A 106 3.07 -6.92 -2.93
CA LYS A 106 2.87 -6.95 -1.48
C LYS A 106 3.42 -5.67 -0.84
N GLY A 107 2.73 -5.18 0.18
CA GLY A 107 3.24 -4.09 1.00
C GLY A 107 4.46 -4.56 1.79
N ILE A 108 5.50 -3.74 1.85
CA ILE A 108 6.67 -4.02 2.70
C ILE A 108 6.54 -3.12 3.93
N VAL A 109 6.44 -3.72 5.10
CA VAL A 109 6.09 -3.01 6.33
C VAL A 109 7.01 -3.39 7.49
N VAL A 110 7.12 -2.47 8.45
CA VAL A 110 7.64 -2.77 9.78
C VAL A 110 6.47 -2.89 10.72
N VAL A 111 6.42 -3.99 11.46
CA VAL A 111 5.38 -4.24 12.45
C VAL A 111 5.99 -4.25 13.84
N GLN A 112 5.23 -3.78 14.82
CA GLN A 112 5.64 -3.78 16.22
C GLN A 112 4.51 -4.29 17.11
N SER A 113 4.87 -4.90 18.23
CA SER A 113 3.91 -5.24 19.27
C SER A 113 3.23 -3.98 19.76
N LYS A 114 1.89 -3.98 19.81
CA LYS A 114 1.15 -2.97 20.55
C LYS A 114 1.32 -3.27 22.05
N GLU A 115 2.45 -2.86 22.62
CA GLU A 115 2.55 -2.80 24.09
C GLU A 115 1.41 -1.92 24.59
N GLY A 116 0.64 -2.41 25.57
CA GLY A 116 -0.47 -1.68 26.15
C GLY A 116 0.04 -0.32 26.62
N GLY A 117 -0.33 0.73 25.89
CA GLY A 117 -0.05 2.10 26.31
C GLY A 117 -0.62 2.29 27.71
N VAL A 118 0.27 2.64 28.63
CA VAL A 118 -0.08 3.29 29.90
C VAL A 118 -0.74 4.64 29.58
#